data_AF-A0A8J5N2G1-F1
#
_entry.id   AF-A0A8J5N2G1-F1
#
_cell.length_a   1.000
_cell.length_b   1.000
_cell.length_c   1.000
_cell.angle_alpha   90.00
_cell.angle_beta   90.00
_cell.angle_gamma   90.00
#
_symmetry.space_group_name_H-M   'P 1'
#
loop_
_entity.id
_entity.type
_entity.pdbx_description
1 polymer ?
#
loop_
_entity_poly.entity_id
_entity_poly.type
_entity_poly.pdbx_seq_one_letter_code
_entity_poly.pdbx_strand_id
1 'polypeptide(L)'
;MTCVSTTGCTSQKDSWLNKLLVRKIEPTKESHSRMLSDKEVIFELQTHNLKPGTGEQYLKNYEEYVKGVTDKFADKAYHPELQGSWTVGVGDQDQCLHLWKYAGGYGAIDAANDMYATDPDLSKLIQDRNPFLRQRSNQFLLPFSFWPPPGTMIEWGNNWSRAIHFRQANNEAFGGFFSQVGRLYNVHHIW
;
A
#
# COMPACT_ATOMS: atom_id res chain seq x y z
N MET A 1 18.00 2.40 7.87
CA MET A 1 16.59 2.32 7.47
C MET A 1 15.94 3.60 7.94
N THR A 2 15.74 4.57 7.04
CA THR A 2 15.13 5.86 7.39
C THR A 2 13.69 5.79 6.92
N CYS A 3 12.76 5.83 7.87
CA CYS A 3 11.32 5.82 7.61
C CYS A 3 10.79 7.23 7.87
N VAL A 4 10.07 7.80 6.90
CA VAL A 4 9.31 9.03 7.08
C VAL A 4 7.84 8.65 7.03
N SER A 5 7.12 8.96 8.10
CA SER A 5 5.69 8.70 8.27
C SER A 5 5.06 9.94 8.91
N THR A 6 3.91 10.37 8.42
CA THR A 6 3.13 11.46 9.00
C THR A 6 1.78 10.90 9.42
N THR A 7 1.52 10.78 10.72
CA THR A 7 0.17 10.44 11.22
C THR A 7 -0.17 11.33 12.41
N GLY A 8 -1.20 12.17 12.24
CA GLY A 8 -1.87 12.87 13.33
C GLY A 8 -2.88 11.92 14.00
N CYS A 9 -2.90 11.90 15.33
CA CYS A 9 -3.78 11.05 16.12
C CYS A 9 -5.13 11.75 16.37
N THR A 10 -6.23 11.17 15.90
CA THR A 10 -7.58 11.49 16.36
C THR A 10 -8.28 10.22 16.84
N SER A 11 -8.64 10.22 18.13
CA SER A 11 -9.33 9.14 18.81
C SER A 11 -10.83 9.18 18.49
N GLN A 12 -11.33 8.23 17.70
CA GLN A 12 -12.77 7.95 17.58
C GLN A 12 -13.06 6.53 18.09
N LYS A 13 -13.91 6.44 19.11
CA LYS A 13 -14.37 5.18 19.72
C LYS A 13 -15.53 4.61 18.91
N ASP A 14 -15.27 3.68 18.00
CA ASP A 14 -16.33 2.93 17.33
C ASP A 14 -16.54 1.53 17.94
N SER A 15 -17.81 1.28 18.24
CA SER A 15 -18.33 0.12 18.98
C SER A 15 -18.17 -1.19 18.20
N TRP A 16 -17.54 -2.16 18.86
CA TRP A 16 -17.16 -3.49 18.35
C TRP A 16 -18.33 -4.40 17.92
N LEU A 17 -19.54 -4.15 18.41
CA LEU A 17 -20.66 -5.09 18.27
C LEU A 17 -21.40 -5.04 16.92
N ASN A 18 -21.19 -4.00 16.10
CA ASN A 18 -21.84 -3.90 14.79
C ASN A 18 -21.16 -4.72 13.67
N LYS A 19 -20.00 -5.34 13.94
CA LYS A 19 -19.20 -6.07 12.93
C LYS A 19 -19.45 -7.59 12.89
N LEU A 20 -20.40 -8.10 13.66
CA LEU A 20 -20.68 -9.55 13.76
C LEU A 20 -21.93 -10.03 13.01
N LEU A 21 -22.62 -9.16 12.27
CA LEU A 21 -23.71 -9.60 11.39
C LEU A 21 -23.13 -10.12 10.07
N VAL A 22 -22.80 -11.42 10.05
CA VAL A 22 -22.50 -12.17 8.83
C VAL A 22 -23.72 -12.10 7.92
N ARG A 23 -23.66 -11.29 6.85
CA ARG A 23 -24.67 -11.30 5.79
C ARG A 23 -24.70 -12.70 5.18
N LYS A 24 -25.85 -13.38 5.22
CA LYS A 24 -26.09 -14.63 4.50
C LYS A 24 -25.81 -14.39 3.01
N ILE A 25 -24.81 -15.08 2.47
CA ILE A 25 -24.36 -14.94 1.09
C ILE A 25 -25.29 -15.78 0.21
N GLU A 26 -26.06 -15.13 -0.66
CA GLU A 26 -26.72 -15.82 -1.78
C GLU A 26 -25.66 -16.22 -2.82
N PRO A 27 -25.77 -17.41 -3.44
CA PRO A 27 -24.79 -17.87 -4.42
C PRO A 27 -24.85 -16.98 -5.66
N THR A 28 -23.96 -15.99 -5.76
CA THR A 28 -23.97 -14.99 -6.83
C THR A 28 -22.66 -14.95 -7.61
N LYS A 29 -22.79 -14.59 -8.89
CA LYS A 29 -21.88 -14.66 -10.04
C LYS A 29 -20.57 -13.83 -9.96
N GLU A 30 -20.13 -13.35 -8.79
CA GLU A 30 -18.89 -12.56 -8.65
C GLU A 30 -17.83 -13.30 -7.79
N SER A 31 -16.55 -13.03 -8.01
CA SER A 31 -15.48 -13.64 -7.22
C SER A 31 -15.58 -13.23 -5.74
N HIS A 32 -15.39 -14.17 -4.81
CA HIS A 32 -15.47 -13.93 -3.36
C HIS A 32 -14.62 -12.74 -2.88
N SER A 33 -13.48 -12.48 -3.54
CA SER A 33 -12.60 -11.33 -3.26
C SER A 33 -13.27 -9.97 -3.51
N ARG A 34 -14.14 -9.86 -4.50
CA ARG A 34 -14.83 -8.61 -4.90
C ARG A 34 -15.99 -8.26 -3.98
N MET A 35 -16.63 -9.27 -3.36
CA MET A 35 -17.64 -9.07 -2.32
C MET A 35 -17.05 -8.60 -0.98
N LEU A 36 -15.75 -8.83 -0.78
CA LEU A 36 -15.02 -8.54 0.46
C LEU A 36 -14.08 -7.34 0.33
N SER A 37 -14.17 -6.52 -0.71
CA SER A 37 -13.31 -5.35 -0.88
C SER A 37 -14.11 -4.05 -0.83
N ASP A 38 -13.58 -3.04 -0.13
CA ASP A 38 -14.08 -1.67 -0.26
C ASP A 38 -13.67 -1.12 -1.63
N LYS A 39 -14.65 -0.69 -2.45
CA LYS A 39 -14.40 -0.17 -3.80
C LYS A 39 -13.98 1.30 -3.79
N GLU A 40 -14.13 1.98 -2.66
CA GLU A 40 -13.84 3.41 -2.55
C GLU A 40 -12.38 3.68 -2.19
N VAL A 41 -11.66 2.69 -1.66
CA VAL A 41 -10.24 2.81 -1.31
C VAL A 41 -9.40 1.87 -2.17
N ILE A 42 -8.53 2.45 -2.99
CA ILE A 42 -7.59 1.71 -3.84
C ILE A 42 -6.19 2.05 -3.39
N PHE A 43 -5.36 1.01 -3.24
CA PHE A 43 -3.93 1.19 -3.02
C PHE A 43 -3.18 1.01 -4.33
N GLU A 44 -2.10 1.75 -4.52
CA GLU A 44 -1.19 1.62 -5.66
C GLU A 44 0.19 1.24 -5.13
N LEU A 45 0.67 0.06 -5.52
CA LEU A 45 2.02 -0.39 -5.23
C LEU A 45 2.92 -0.14 -6.44
N GLN A 46 3.77 0.88 -6.30
CA GLN A 46 4.80 1.21 -7.27
C GLN A 46 6.10 0.49 -6.91
N THR A 47 6.68 -0.19 -7.88
CA THR A 47 8.02 -0.80 -7.78
C THR A 47 8.94 -0.13 -8.77
N HIS A 48 9.99 0.51 -8.28
CA HIS A 48 10.97 1.23 -9.08
C HIS A 48 12.33 0.56 -8.95
N ASN A 49 12.83 -0.02 -10.04
CA ASN A 49 14.17 -0.55 -10.14
C ASN A 49 15.11 0.57 -10.61
N LEU A 50 16.09 0.91 -9.79
CA LEU A 50 17.03 2.00 -9.97
C LEU A 50 18.26 1.54 -10.74
N LYS A 51 18.99 2.50 -11.33
CA LYS A 51 20.34 2.27 -11.82
C LYS A 51 21.30 2.25 -10.61
N PRO A 52 22.26 1.30 -10.56
CA PRO A 52 23.25 1.25 -9.49
C PRO A 52 23.98 2.57 -9.36
N GLY A 53 24.19 3.01 -8.11
CA GLY A 53 24.86 4.26 -7.79
C GLY A 53 24.02 5.52 -7.96
N THR A 54 22.75 5.43 -8.38
CA THR A 54 21.85 6.60 -8.50
C THR A 54 20.79 6.68 -7.40
N GLY A 55 20.91 5.85 -6.35
CA GLY A 55 19.90 5.73 -5.29
C GLY A 55 19.65 7.04 -4.55
N GLU A 56 20.70 7.78 -4.22
CA GLU A 56 20.59 9.04 -3.47
C GLU A 56 19.88 10.14 -4.29
N GLN A 57 20.26 10.30 -5.55
CA GLN A 57 19.64 11.28 -6.45
C GLN A 57 18.16 10.93 -6.71
N TYR A 58 17.86 9.65 -6.88
CA TYR A 58 16.50 9.17 -6.99
C TYR A 58 15.68 9.49 -5.73
N LEU A 59 16.19 9.18 -4.54
CA LEU A 59 15.46 9.38 -3.29
C LEU A 59 15.22 10.86 -3.00
N LYS A 60 16.20 11.72 -3.27
CA LYS A 60 16.03 13.17 -3.14
C LYS A 60 14.92 13.70 -4.05
N ASN A 61 14.95 13.33 -5.33
CA ASN A 61 13.89 13.69 -6.27
C ASN A 61 12.52 13.13 -5.84
N TYR A 62 12.48 11.88 -5.36
CA TYR A 62 11.23 11.26 -4.94
C TYR A 62 10.66 11.92 -3.68
N GLU A 63 11.48 12.35 -2.73
CA GLU A 63 11.04 13.14 -1.56
C GLU A 63 10.41 14.47 -1.99
N GLU A 64 11.05 15.19 -2.93
CA GLU A 64 10.51 16.43 -3.51
C GLU A 64 9.19 16.17 -4.24
N TYR A 65 9.09 15.06 -4.99
CA TYR A 65 7.85 14.64 -5.66
C TYR A 65 6.73 14.37 -4.66
N VAL A 66 7.00 13.64 -3.58
CA VAL A 66 5.98 13.35 -2.54
C VAL A 66 5.49 14.64 -1.90
N LYS A 67 6.39 15.57 -1.54
CA LYS A 67 6.02 16.88 -1.00
C LYS A 67 5.16 17.66 -1.98
N GLY A 68 5.57 17.73 -3.24
CA GLY A 68 4.80 18.38 -4.30
C GLY A 68 3.39 17.78 -4.44
N VAL A 69 3.26 16.46 -4.41
CA VAL A 69 1.94 15.81 -4.45
C VAL A 69 1.13 16.18 -3.22
N THR A 70 1.69 16.09 -2.01
CA THR A 70 0.96 16.48 -0.79
C THR A 70 0.48 17.92 -0.84
N ASP A 71 1.32 18.86 -1.26
CA ASP A 71 0.99 20.29 -1.30
C ASP A 71 -0.09 20.59 -2.35
N LYS A 72 0.01 20.03 -3.56
CA LYS A 72 -0.94 20.28 -4.66
C LYS A 72 -2.33 19.68 -4.40
N PHE A 73 -2.42 18.70 -3.51
CA PHE A 73 -3.67 18.03 -3.12
C PHE A 73 -4.22 18.47 -1.76
N ALA A 74 -3.55 19.37 -1.02
CA ALA A 74 -3.94 19.76 0.34
C ALA A 74 -5.39 20.29 0.44
N ASP A 75 -5.84 21.06 -0.56
CA ASP A 75 -7.18 21.66 -0.60
C ASP A 75 -8.17 20.88 -1.50
N LYS A 76 -7.83 19.65 -1.91
CA LYS A 76 -8.66 18.84 -2.79
C LYS A 76 -9.55 17.88 -2.00
N ALA A 77 -10.73 17.58 -2.55
CA ALA A 77 -11.71 16.68 -1.93
C ALA A 77 -11.19 15.24 -1.76
N TYR A 78 -10.22 14.84 -2.59
CA TYR A 78 -9.45 13.61 -2.45
C TYR A 78 -7.97 13.97 -2.50
N HIS A 79 -7.17 13.22 -1.75
CA HIS A 79 -5.73 13.42 -1.66
C HIS A 79 -5.03 12.06 -1.73
N PRO A 80 -4.10 11.86 -2.68
CA PRO A 80 -3.21 10.70 -2.67
C PRO A 80 -2.36 10.72 -1.40
N GLU A 81 -2.40 9.64 -0.63
CA GLU A 81 -1.63 9.52 0.60
C GLU A 81 -0.50 8.50 0.42
N LEU A 82 0.75 8.91 0.63
CA LEU A 82 1.87 7.97 0.70
C LEU A 82 1.80 7.21 2.04
N GLN A 83 1.47 5.92 1.98
CA GLN A 83 1.39 5.05 3.15
C GLN A 83 2.75 4.50 3.55
N GLY A 84 3.66 4.39 2.57
CA GLY A 84 5.05 4.10 2.87
C GLY A 84 5.92 4.05 1.62
N SER A 85 7.22 4.23 1.86
CA SER A 85 8.27 4.24 0.86
C SER A 85 9.49 3.52 1.45
N TRP A 86 9.98 2.51 0.74
CA TRP A 86 11.03 1.61 1.23
C TRP A 86 12.08 1.37 0.16
N THR A 87 13.32 1.15 0.61
CA THR A 87 14.42 0.63 -0.20
C THR A 87 14.66 -0.84 0.13
N VAL A 88 14.99 -1.64 -0.88
CA VAL A 88 15.29 -3.06 -0.72
C VAL A 88 16.77 -3.22 -0.36
N GLY A 89 17.06 -3.58 0.89
CA GLY A 89 18.43 -3.83 1.35
C GLY A 89 18.93 -5.25 1.07
N VAL A 90 18.02 -6.23 0.98
CA VAL A 90 18.33 -7.65 0.74
C VAL A 90 17.34 -8.20 -0.29
N GLY A 91 17.84 -8.98 -1.26
CA GLY A 91 17.08 -9.44 -2.42
C GLY A 91 17.38 -8.60 -3.65
N ASP A 92 16.35 -8.04 -4.28
CA ASP A 92 16.48 -7.19 -5.47
C ASP A 92 17.02 -5.81 -5.07
N GLN A 93 18.33 -5.72 -4.84
CA GLN A 93 19.01 -4.46 -4.51
C GLN A 93 18.85 -3.42 -5.62
N ASP A 94 19.01 -2.14 -5.28
CA ASP A 94 18.65 -1.01 -6.15
C ASP A 94 17.15 -0.97 -6.50
N GLN A 95 16.27 -1.43 -5.61
CA GLN A 95 14.82 -1.36 -5.77
C GLN A 95 14.18 -0.49 -4.68
N CYS A 96 13.17 0.28 -5.08
CA CYS A 96 12.27 0.99 -4.17
C CYS A 96 10.83 0.52 -4.35
N LEU A 97 10.11 0.45 -3.24
CA LEU A 97 8.67 0.17 -3.18
C LEU A 97 7.97 1.38 -2.58
N HIS A 98 6.87 1.82 -3.20
CA HIS A 98 6.05 2.93 -2.70
C HIS A 98 4.60 2.51 -2.72
N LEU A 99 3.91 2.66 -1.58
CA LEU A 99 2.51 2.33 -1.44
C LEU A 99 1.72 3.62 -1.27
N TRP A 100 0.89 3.92 -2.25
CA TRP A 100 -0.04 5.05 -2.23
C TRP A 100 -1.45 4.57 -1.94
N LYS A 101 -2.25 5.41 -1.29
CA LYS A 101 -3.68 5.19 -1.03
C LYS A 101 -4.48 6.29 -1.70
N TYR A 102 -5.53 5.90 -2.40
CA TYR A 102 -6.50 6.78 -3.03
C TYR A 102 -7.88 6.48 -2.45
N ALA A 103 -8.43 7.45 -1.73
CA ALA A 103 -9.84 7.47 -1.36
C ALA A 103 -10.65 8.14 -2.49
N GLY A 104 -11.78 7.54 -2.87
CA GLY A 104 -12.59 7.98 -4.02
C GLY A 104 -12.47 7.07 -5.26
N GLY A 105 -11.92 5.87 -5.10
CA GLY A 105 -11.84 4.85 -6.15
C GLY A 105 -11.00 5.29 -7.37
N TYR A 106 -11.31 4.72 -8.54
CA TYR A 106 -10.56 4.96 -9.78
C TYR A 106 -10.65 6.42 -10.26
N GLY A 107 -11.76 7.12 -10.00
CA GLY A 107 -11.88 8.54 -10.38
C GLY A 107 -10.87 9.45 -9.68
N ALA A 108 -10.55 9.15 -8.41
CA ALA A 108 -9.49 9.86 -7.69
C ALA A 108 -8.09 9.58 -8.29
N ILE A 109 -7.87 8.35 -8.78
CA ILE A 109 -6.63 7.96 -9.45
C ILE A 109 -6.48 8.68 -10.80
N ASP A 110 -7.54 8.70 -11.61
CA ASP A 110 -7.52 9.36 -12.93
C ASP A 110 -7.21 10.85 -12.77
N ALA A 111 -7.90 11.51 -11.85
CA ALA A 111 -7.68 12.93 -11.62
C ALA A 111 -6.32 13.23 -10.97
N ALA A 112 -5.76 12.27 -10.20
CA ALA A 112 -4.38 12.36 -9.73
C ALA A 112 -3.37 12.25 -10.88
N ASN A 113 -3.55 11.28 -11.78
CA ASN A 113 -2.71 11.11 -12.97
C ASN A 113 -2.75 12.35 -13.87
N ASP A 114 -3.92 12.96 -14.06
CA ASP A 114 -4.07 14.20 -14.80
C ASP A 114 -3.27 15.35 -14.16
N MET A 115 -3.33 15.49 -12.83
CA MET A 115 -2.51 16.46 -12.11
C MET A 115 -1.01 16.21 -12.30
N TYR A 116 -0.58 14.95 -12.20
CA TYR A 116 0.83 14.57 -12.38
C TYR A 116 1.35 14.89 -13.78
N ALA A 117 0.48 14.78 -14.79
CA ALA A 117 0.84 15.05 -16.18
C ALA A 117 0.82 16.56 -16.51
N THR A 118 -0.10 17.32 -15.91
CA THR A 118 -0.39 18.70 -16.29
C THR A 118 0.26 19.75 -15.39
N ASP A 119 0.52 19.45 -14.12
CA ASP A 119 1.27 20.35 -13.25
C ASP A 119 2.76 20.37 -13.65
N PRO A 120 3.33 21.54 -13.98
CA PRO A 120 4.67 21.62 -14.53
C PRO A 120 5.75 21.20 -13.52
N ASP A 121 5.55 21.43 -12.22
CA ASP A 121 6.52 21.08 -11.18
C ASP A 121 6.55 19.55 -10.99
N LEU A 122 5.38 18.92 -10.89
CA LEU A 122 5.26 17.47 -10.75
C LEU A 122 5.74 16.74 -12.01
N SER A 123 5.33 17.21 -13.20
CA SER A 123 5.75 16.64 -14.47
C SER A 123 7.27 16.72 -14.64
N LYS A 124 7.88 17.85 -14.24
CA LYS A 124 9.33 18.01 -14.25
C LYS A 124 10.02 17.03 -13.29
N LEU A 125 9.53 16.88 -12.06
CA LEU A 125 10.09 15.92 -11.11
C LEU A 125 10.03 14.48 -11.65
N ILE A 126 8.93 14.10 -12.30
CA ILE A 126 8.78 12.79 -12.96
C ILE A 126 9.79 12.62 -14.10
N GLN A 127 10.01 13.65 -14.91
CA GLN A 127 10.99 13.63 -15.99
C GLN A 127 12.42 13.52 -15.47
N ASP A 128 12.79 14.33 -14.48
CA ASP A 128 14.11 14.38 -13.86
C ASP A 128 14.44 13.06 -13.11
N ARG A 129 13.42 12.28 -12.72
CA ARG A 129 13.57 10.94 -12.12
C ARG A 129 13.96 9.86 -13.12
N ASN A 130 13.51 9.97 -14.37
CA ASN A 130 13.64 8.90 -15.37
C ASN A 130 15.08 8.44 -15.62
N PRO A 131 16.11 9.32 -15.65
CA PRO A 131 17.50 8.92 -15.80
C PRO A 131 18.02 7.98 -14.71
N PHE A 132 17.40 7.94 -13.52
CA PHE A 132 17.81 7.08 -12.41
C PHE A 132 17.15 5.70 -12.43
N LEU A 133 16.22 5.45 -13.36
CA LEU A 133 15.40 4.25 -13.40
C LEU A 133 15.88 3.26 -14.48
N ARG A 134 15.86 1.97 -14.14
CA ARG A 134 15.99 0.85 -15.08
C ARG A 134 14.62 0.38 -15.55
N GLN A 135 13.69 0.21 -14.61
CA GLN A 135 12.37 -0.33 -14.88
C GLN A 135 11.40 0.13 -13.79
N ARG A 136 10.12 0.23 -14.16
CA ARG A 136 9.03 0.48 -13.23
C ARG A 136 7.92 -0.54 -13.44
N SER A 137 7.25 -0.92 -12.38
CA SER A 137 5.99 -1.64 -12.43
C SER A 137 5.02 -1.05 -11.42
N ASN A 138 3.73 -1.18 -11.71
CA ASN A 138 2.67 -0.59 -10.92
C ASN A 138 1.50 -1.57 -10.80
N GLN A 139 0.87 -1.63 -9.63
CA GLN A 139 -0.25 -2.52 -9.34
C GLN A 139 -1.29 -1.80 -8.49
N PHE A 140 -2.55 -1.85 -8.91
CA PHE A 140 -3.67 -1.43 -8.07
C PHE A 140 -4.16 -2.60 -7.21
N LEU A 141 -4.33 -2.34 -5.93
CA LEU A 141 -4.64 -3.31 -4.90
C LEU A 141 -5.93 -2.88 -4.19
N LEU A 142 -6.83 -3.83 -4.00
CA LEU A 142 -8.01 -3.64 -3.17
C LEU A 142 -7.76 -4.22 -1.78
N PRO A 143 -7.96 -3.44 -0.71
CA PRO A 143 -7.85 -3.99 0.63
C PRO A 143 -9.03 -4.94 0.88
N PHE A 144 -8.76 -6.04 1.56
CA PHE A 144 -9.81 -6.86 2.12
C PHE A 144 -10.53 -6.09 3.25
N SER A 145 -11.86 -6.05 3.22
CA SER A 145 -12.73 -5.29 4.13
C SER A 145 -12.66 -5.76 5.58
N PHE A 146 -12.22 -7.00 5.81
CA PHE A 146 -12.04 -7.58 7.14
C PHE A 146 -10.63 -7.36 7.70
N TRP A 147 -9.68 -6.91 6.87
CA TRP A 147 -8.37 -6.51 7.37
C TRP A 147 -8.46 -5.11 7.96
N PRO A 148 -7.86 -4.85 9.13
CA PRO A 148 -7.73 -3.49 9.60
C PRO A 148 -6.89 -2.67 8.62
N PRO A 149 -7.04 -1.34 8.62
CA PRO A 149 -6.10 -0.47 7.91
C PRO A 149 -4.66 -0.77 8.34
N PRO A 150 -3.64 -0.43 7.51
CA PRO A 150 -2.25 -0.67 7.84
C PRO A 150 -1.92 -0.19 9.27
N GLY A 151 -1.70 -1.15 10.16
CA GLY A 151 -1.45 -0.91 11.58
C GLY A 151 -0.01 -1.20 12.00
N THR A 152 0.26 -1.04 13.28
CA THR A 152 1.55 -1.37 13.90
C THR A 152 1.86 -2.86 13.82
N MET A 153 3.14 -3.23 13.93
CA MET A 153 3.59 -4.63 13.95
C MET A 153 2.89 -5.46 15.04
N ILE A 154 2.57 -4.85 16.18
CA ILE A 154 1.89 -5.51 17.30
C ILE A 154 0.43 -5.83 16.94
N GLU A 155 -0.28 -4.88 16.33
CA GLU A 155 -1.66 -5.10 15.88
C GLU A 155 -1.72 -6.19 14.81
N TRP A 156 -0.76 -6.20 13.89
CA TRP A 156 -0.59 -7.27 12.91
C TRP A 156 -0.33 -8.63 13.57
N GLY A 157 0.59 -8.71 14.53
CA GLY A 157 0.87 -9.94 15.27
C GLY A 157 -0.36 -10.50 15.99
N ASN A 158 -1.16 -9.63 16.61
CA ASN A 158 -2.38 -10.03 17.31
C ASN A 158 -3.47 -10.56 16.37
N ASN A 159 -3.63 -9.97 15.18
CA ASN A 159 -4.59 -10.48 14.18
C ASN A 159 -4.16 -11.83 13.61
N TRP A 160 -2.87 -11.97 13.31
CA TRP A 160 -2.32 -13.20 12.77
C TRP A 160 -2.42 -14.36 13.78
N SER A 161 -2.09 -14.11 15.05
CA SER A 161 -2.25 -15.09 16.14
C SER A 161 -3.69 -15.58 16.28
N ARG A 162 -4.68 -14.67 16.19
CA ARG A 162 -6.11 -15.06 16.20
C ARG A 162 -6.47 -15.93 15.00
N ALA A 163 -6.02 -15.59 13.80
CA ALA A 163 -6.29 -16.36 12.60
C ALA A 163 -5.73 -17.80 12.67
N ILE A 164 -4.53 -17.98 13.26
CA ILE A 164 -3.92 -19.30 13.47
C ILE A 164 -4.79 -20.15 14.40
N HIS A 165 -5.26 -19.60 15.52
CA HIS A 165 -6.12 -20.33 16.46
C HIS A 165 -7.39 -20.87 15.80
N PHE A 166 -8.04 -20.07 14.94
CA PHE A 166 -9.23 -20.52 14.21
C PHE A 166 -8.92 -21.65 13.23
N ARG A 167 -7.82 -21.56 12.47
CA ARG A 167 -7.42 -22.61 11.52
C ARG A 167 -7.04 -23.92 12.18
N GLN A 168 -6.36 -23.84 13.33
CA GLN A 168 -6.06 -25.00 14.18
C GLN A 168 -7.35 -25.69 14.65
N ALA A 169 -8.35 -24.93 15.09
CA ALA A 169 -9.64 -25.46 15.52
C ALA A 169 -10.40 -26.19 14.40
N ASN A 170 -10.22 -25.77 13.14
CA ASN A 170 -10.85 -26.38 11.97
C ASN A 170 -10.03 -27.51 11.33
N ASN A 171 -8.86 -27.86 11.88
CA ASN A 171 -7.94 -28.85 11.33
C ASN A 171 -7.54 -28.56 9.86
N GLU A 172 -7.41 -27.28 9.52
CA GLU A 172 -6.96 -26.84 8.20
C GLU A 172 -5.42 -26.91 8.10
N ALA A 173 -4.89 -27.31 6.95
CA ALA A 173 -3.46 -27.20 6.69
C ALA A 173 -3.09 -25.72 6.46
N PHE A 174 -2.09 -25.22 7.18
CA PHE A 174 -1.58 -23.86 6.98
C PHE A 174 -0.08 -23.81 7.20
N GLY A 175 0.60 -22.96 6.43
CA GLY A 175 2.02 -22.64 6.60
C GLY A 175 2.24 -21.14 6.54
N GLY A 176 3.01 -20.61 7.49
CA GLY A 176 3.42 -19.21 7.53
C GLY A 176 4.93 -19.13 7.57
N PHE A 177 5.53 -18.58 6.51
CA PHE A 177 6.98 -18.44 6.39
C PHE A 177 7.34 -16.97 6.25
N PHE A 178 8.39 -16.54 6.96
CA PHE A 178 9.02 -15.24 6.75
C PHE A 178 10.46 -15.47 6.27
N SER A 179 10.89 -14.68 5.30
CA SER A 179 12.28 -14.70 4.85
C SER A 179 13.17 -14.08 5.93
N GLN A 180 14.14 -14.83 6.45
CA GLN A 180 15.17 -14.31 7.35
C GLN A 180 16.33 -13.64 6.58
N VAL A 181 16.57 -14.08 5.34
CA VAL A 181 17.57 -13.56 4.39
C VAL A 181 17.01 -13.69 2.97
N GLY A 182 17.27 -12.74 2.06
CA GLY A 182 16.75 -12.74 0.68
C GLY A 182 15.67 -11.67 0.45
N ARG A 183 14.59 -11.97 -0.29
CA ARG A 183 13.45 -11.04 -0.45
C ARG A 183 12.70 -10.89 0.87
N LEU A 184 13.11 -9.91 1.67
CA LEU A 184 12.49 -9.54 2.94
C LEU A 184 11.11 -8.91 2.70
N TYR A 185 10.28 -8.81 3.75
CA TYR A 185 8.90 -8.29 3.71
C TYR A 185 7.90 -9.09 2.86
N ASN A 186 8.25 -10.30 2.46
CA ASN A 186 7.32 -11.24 1.86
C ASN A 186 6.84 -12.21 2.94
N VAL A 187 5.53 -12.26 3.14
CA VAL A 187 4.89 -13.33 3.91
C VAL A 187 4.26 -14.30 2.93
N HIS A 188 4.80 -15.51 2.88
CA HIS A 188 4.23 -16.57 2.08
C HIS A 188 3.09 -17.22 2.86
N HIS A 189 1.86 -17.03 2.37
CA HIS A 189 0.70 -17.75 2.84
C HIS A 189 0.38 -18.86 1.85
N ILE A 190 0.38 -20.10 2.32
CA ILE A 190 0.05 -21.29 1.54
C ILE A 190 -1.15 -21.96 2.23
N TRP A 191 -2.16 -22.30 1.44
CA TRP A 191 -3.35 -23.05 1.82
C TRP A 191 -3.64 -24.11 0.76
#